data_AF-A0A5C3PBP4-F1
#
_entry.id   AF-A0A5C3PBP4-F1
#
_cell.length_a   1.000
_cell.length_b   1.000
_cell.length_c   1.000
_cell.angle_alpha   90.00
_cell.angle_beta   90.00
_cell.angle_gamma   90.00
#
_symmetry.space_group_name_H-M   'P 1'
#
loop_
_entity.id
_entity.type
_entity.pdbx_description
1 polymer ?
#
loop_
_entity_poly.entity_id
_entity_poly.type
_entity_poly.pdbx_seq_one_letter_code
_entity_poly.pdbx_strand_id
1 'polypeptide(L)'
;MMRLTVAGHVQDVVFSFPVIGSQNKLRLARKSRYIEVIVPMAGPFLKPDGMKLNPFPVIGEGKALLLWNVHRLSLARLPLLDLKVRKLDIWLNPHVGSMLSSRERKLRKKHKADALLFVKDTLHAIFVRACGTQGGSSMRVFALRDETTNNCDTVFFIGDLRFDLHSHTIVGDGYVLPLTHAMLPKISSFFGQLVHSGTVENVRVFDGEMEAWKQLIPAFVERCRTWEHTDNCEYLVRREVPLTQEMESDPLCSCGRGKDVDGLLKVPEWRRYAPFVTRIALSPLFAVSYLETVGRDPSAHKCSVCRGKGKPKVMACAKCHKVRYCSVACQKKDWPRHKPKCKA
;
A
#
# COMPACT_ATOMS: atom_id res chain seq x y z
N MET A 1 -13.72 -16.23 4.17
CA MET A 1 -14.78 -17.11 4.72
C MET A 1 -16.07 -16.81 3.95
N MET A 2 -16.88 -17.82 3.66
CA MET A 2 -18.19 -17.65 3.03
C MET A 2 -19.25 -18.31 3.90
N ARG A 3 -20.28 -17.55 4.29
CA ARG A 3 -21.43 -18.06 5.03
C ARG A 3 -22.48 -18.59 4.07
N LEU A 4 -22.89 -19.84 4.25
CA LEU A 4 -23.92 -20.49 3.46
C LEU A 4 -25.15 -20.73 4.31
N THR A 5 -26.32 -20.48 3.72
CA THR A 5 -27.62 -20.78 4.33
C THR A 5 -28.37 -21.75 3.43
N VAL A 6 -28.67 -22.95 3.91
CA VAL A 6 -29.44 -23.97 3.18
C VAL A 6 -30.55 -24.48 4.08
N ALA A 7 -31.81 -24.28 3.67
CA ALA A 7 -32.99 -24.74 4.41
C ALA A 7 -32.97 -24.37 5.91
N GLY A 8 -32.52 -23.15 6.24
CA GLY A 8 -32.41 -22.66 7.63
C GLY A 8 -31.14 -23.07 8.37
N HIS A 9 -30.34 -23.99 7.82
CA HIS A 9 -29.02 -24.32 8.36
C HIS A 9 -27.98 -23.33 7.85
N VAL A 10 -27.15 -22.82 8.77
CA VAL A 10 -26.07 -21.89 8.46
C VAL A 10 -24.72 -22.58 8.69
N GLN A 11 -23.82 -22.50 7.71
CA GLN A 11 -22.47 -23.02 7.84
C GLN A 11 -21.45 -22.04 7.24
N ASP A 12 -20.37 -21.79 7.99
CA ASP A 12 -19.23 -21.00 7.51
C ASP A 12 -18.22 -21.94 6.83
N VAL A 13 -17.91 -21.66 5.55
CA VAL A 13 -16.94 -22.41 4.75
C VAL A 13 -15.68 -21.58 4.58
N VAL A 14 -14.53 -22.18 4.90
CA VAL A 14 -13.21 -21.58 4.76
C VAL A 14 -12.53 -22.17 3.53
N PHE A 15 -12.06 -21.29 2.64
CA PHE A 15 -11.30 -21.66 1.45
C PHE A 15 -9.83 -21.29 1.66
N SER A 16 -8.91 -22.17 1.28
CA SER A 16 -7.47 -21.92 1.36
C SER A 16 -6.98 -20.83 0.39
N PHE A 17 -7.80 -20.48 -0.60
CA PHE A 17 -7.52 -19.43 -1.58
C PHE A 17 -8.69 -18.44 -1.65
N PRO A 18 -8.44 -17.18 -2.05
CA PRO A 18 -9.50 -16.23 -2.33
C PRO A 18 -10.44 -16.75 -3.41
N VAL A 19 -11.75 -16.63 -3.19
CA VAL A 19 -12.81 -17.10 -4.09
C VAL A 19 -13.79 -15.99 -4.44
N ILE A 20 -14.52 -16.16 -5.55
CA ILE A 20 -15.59 -15.25 -5.98
C ILE A 20 -16.91 -15.77 -5.41
N GLY A 21 -17.19 -15.42 -4.16
CA GLY A 21 -18.37 -15.90 -3.42
C GLY A 21 -19.70 -15.62 -4.13
N SER A 22 -19.83 -14.48 -4.82
CA SER A 22 -21.02 -14.13 -5.61
C SER A 22 -21.34 -15.11 -6.76
N GLN A 23 -20.39 -15.95 -7.16
CA GLN A 23 -20.55 -16.95 -8.22
C GLN A 23 -20.60 -18.38 -7.68
N ASN A 24 -20.93 -18.55 -6.40
CA ASN A 24 -21.09 -19.88 -5.83
C ASN A 24 -22.22 -20.65 -6.54
N LYS A 25 -22.03 -21.97 -6.66
CA LYS A 25 -23.04 -22.92 -7.14
C LYS A 25 -23.17 -24.03 -6.11
N LEU A 26 -24.40 -24.30 -5.72
CA LEU A 26 -24.72 -25.44 -4.85
C LEU A 26 -25.13 -26.64 -5.70
N ARG A 27 -24.57 -27.81 -5.37
CA ARG A 27 -25.00 -29.11 -5.90
C ARG A 27 -25.42 -30.01 -4.76
N LEU A 28 -26.63 -30.56 -4.85
CA LEU A 28 -27.22 -31.42 -3.83
C LEU A 28 -27.05 -32.88 -4.23
N ALA A 29 -26.12 -33.59 -3.61
CA ALA A 29 -25.93 -35.02 -3.82
C ALA A 29 -26.92 -35.82 -2.95
N ARG A 30 -28.20 -35.85 -3.37
CA ARG A 30 -29.30 -36.43 -2.58
C ARG A 30 -29.09 -37.90 -2.17
N LYS A 31 -28.49 -38.71 -3.04
CA LYS A 31 -28.20 -40.13 -2.77
C LYS A 31 -27.10 -40.31 -1.71
N SER A 32 -26.06 -39.49 -1.78
CA SER A 32 -24.87 -39.57 -0.91
C SER A 32 -24.93 -38.59 0.28
N ARG A 33 -26.04 -37.86 0.43
CA ARG A 33 -26.35 -36.94 1.54
C ARG A 33 -25.29 -35.87 1.83
N TYR A 34 -24.66 -35.31 0.80
CA TYR A 34 -23.77 -34.15 0.93
C TYR A 34 -24.20 -32.98 0.05
N ILE A 35 -23.78 -31.78 0.45
CA ILE A 35 -23.93 -30.55 -0.31
C ILE A 35 -22.55 -30.17 -0.81
N GLU A 36 -22.40 -30.03 -2.13
CA GLU A 36 -21.17 -29.55 -2.75
C GLU A 36 -21.32 -28.06 -3.06
N VAL A 37 -20.29 -27.30 -2.70
CA VAL A 37 -20.23 -25.85 -2.89
C VAL A 37 -19.09 -25.57 -3.85
N ILE A 38 -19.45 -25.22 -5.08
CA ILE A 38 -18.47 -24.91 -6.13
C ILE A 38 -18.34 -23.40 -6.20
N VAL A 39 -17.13 -22.88 -5.93
CA VAL A 39 -16.85 -21.45 -6.00
C VAL A 39 -15.62 -21.21 -6.88
N PRO A 40 -15.69 -20.31 -7.88
CA PRO A 40 -14.52 -19.97 -8.69
C PRO A 40 -13.42 -19.35 -7.86
N MET A 41 -12.16 -19.66 -8.17
CA MET A 41 -11.01 -18.95 -7.61
C MET A 41 -11.02 -17.48 -8.07
N ALA A 42 -10.67 -16.57 -7.18
CA ALA A 42 -10.55 -15.17 -7.52
C ALA A 42 -9.29 -14.92 -8.36
N GLY A 43 -9.47 -14.33 -9.53
CA GLY A 43 -8.37 -13.80 -10.34
C GLY A 43 -7.99 -12.37 -9.88
N PRO A 44 -6.82 -11.87 -10.29
CA PRO A 44 -6.28 -10.56 -9.85
C PRO A 44 -7.16 -9.35 -10.23
N PHE A 45 -8.03 -9.47 -11.23
CA PHE A 45 -8.79 -8.33 -11.78
C PHE A 45 -10.30 -8.54 -11.84
N LEU A 46 -10.87 -9.46 -11.07
CA LEU A 46 -12.30 -9.81 -11.16
C LEU A 46 -13.10 -9.31 -9.96
N LYS A 47 -14.28 -8.73 -10.25
CA LYS A 47 -15.50 -8.47 -9.44
C LYS A 47 -15.31 -7.89 -8.01
N PRO A 48 -16.34 -7.31 -7.37
CA PRO A 48 -16.23 -6.78 -5.99
C PRO A 48 -16.12 -7.90 -4.93
N ASP A 49 -15.39 -8.98 -5.23
CA ASP A 49 -15.25 -10.17 -4.39
C ASP A 49 -13.76 -10.51 -4.15
N GLY A 50 -13.51 -11.55 -3.36
CA GLY A 50 -12.18 -12.13 -3.17
C GLY A 50 -11.21 -11.10 -2.58
N MET A 51 -10.05 -10.93 -3.21
CA MET A 51 -9.00 -10.01 -2.73
C MET A 51 -9.41 -8.53 -2.76
N LYS A 52 -10.49 -8.17 -3.46
CA LYS A 52 -10.97 -6.78 -3.47
C LYS A 52 -11.81 -6.41 -2.25
N LEU A 53 -12.29 -7.39 -1.48
CA LEU A 53 -13.05 -7.12 -0.26
C LEU A 53 -12.17 -6.45 0.81
N ASN A 54 -10.96 -6.97 0.99
CA ASN A 54 -9.91 -6.35 1.79
C ASN A 54 -8.56 -6.73 1.18
N PRO A 55 -7.86 -5.81 0.49
CA PRO A 55 -6.56 -6.08 -0.11
C PRO A 55 -5.45 -6.27 0.90
N PHE A 56 -5.64 -5.89 2.17
CA PHE A 56 -4.62 -5.92 3.23
C PHE A 56 -5.08 -6.71 4.47
N PRO A 57 -5.47 -7.98 4.29
CA PRO A 57 -6.07 -8.74 5.38
C PRO A 57 -5.08 -9.00 6.50
N VAL A 58 -5.54 -8.72 7.73
CA VAL A 58 -4.89 -9.08 8.98
C VAL A 58 -5.73 -10.18 9.62
N ILE A 59 -5.17 -11.38 9.75
CA ILE A 59 -5.89 -12.58 10.18
C ILE A 59 -5.54 -12.89 11.63
N GLY A 60 -6.54 -13.09 12.47
CA GLY A 60 -6.34 -13.55 13.85
C GLY A 60 -6.24 -15.07 13.95
N GLU A 61 -5.21 -15.56 14.64
CA GLU A 61 -5.06 -16.94 15.08
C GLU A 61 -4.72 -16.95 16.58
N GLY A 62 -5.70 -17.24 17.44
CA GLY A 62 -5.55 -17.09 18.88
C GLY A 62 -5.29 -15.62 19.27
N LYS A 63 -4.18 -15.36 19.97
CA LYS A 63 -3.72 -13.99 20.27
C LYS A 63 -2.78 -13.40 19.19
N ALA A 64 -2.40 -14.20 18.20
CA ALA A 64 -1.53 -13.74 17.13
C ALA A 64 -2.35 -13.08 16.03
N LEU A 65 -1.91 -11.91 15.58
CA LEU A 65 -2.38 -11.31 14.33
C LEU A 65 -1.33 -11.58 13.25
N LEU A 66 -1.76 -12.13 12.12
CA LEU A 66 -0.93 -12.50 11.00
C LEU A 66 -1.21 -11.56 9.83
N LEU A 67 -0.14 -11.02 9.25
CA LEU A 67 -0.22 -10.18 8.06
C LEU A 67 -0.12 -11.07 6.84
N TRP A 68 -1.08 -10.99 5.92
CA TRP A 68 -1.06 -11.86 4.75
C TRP A 68 -0.06 -11.37 3.69
N ASN A 69 -0.06 -10.08 3.38
CA ASN A 69 0.64 -9.52 2.22
C ASN A 69 1.63 -8.40 2.57
N VAL A 70 1.88 -8.16 3.86
CA VAL A 70 2.84 -7.18 4.34
C VAL A 70 3.78 -7.87 5.33
N HIS A 71 5.08 -7.87 5.07
CA HIS A 71 6.05 -8.52 5.97
C HIS A 71 6.31 -7.66 7.21
N ARG A 72 6.51 -8.31 8.36
CA ARG A 72 6.88 -7.67 9.62
C ARG A 72 8.27 -7.03 9.54
N LEU A 73 8.43 -5.91 10.24
CA LEU A 73 9.67 -5.14 10.28
C LEU A 73 10.04 -4.77 11.72
N SER A 74 11.32 -4.95 12.06
CA SER A 74 11.90 -4.35 13.27
C SER A 74 12.50 -3.00 12.90
N LEU A 75 11.70 -1.93 13.02
CA LEU A 75 12.10 -0.59 12.58
C LEU A 75 13.42 -0.11 13.20
N ALA A 76 13.65 -0.41 14.48
CA ALA A 76 14.89 -0.05 15.18
C ALA A 76 16.16 -0.66 14.55
N ARG A 77 16.03 -1.77 13.82
CA ARG A 77 17.14 -2.46 13.15
C ARG A 77 17.36 -2.01 11.72
N LEU A 78 16.44 -1.23 11.14
CA LEU A 78 16.60 -0.73 9.78
C LEU A 78 17.47 0.53 9.78
N PRO A 79 18.46 0.63 8.88
CA PRO A 79 19.30 1.81 8.75
C PRO A 79 18.46 3.05 8.41
N LEU A 80 18.83 4.19 9.01
CA LEU A 80 18.25 5.49 8.69
C LEU A 80 18.70 5.92 7.29
N LEU A 81 17.77 6.47 6.52
CA LEU A 81 18.06 7.03 5.21
C LEU A 81 18.59 8.46 5.36
N ASP A 82 19.76 8.73 4.80
CA ASP A 82 20.29 10.09 4.73
C ASP A 82 19.59 10.88 3.61
N LEU A 83 18.76 11.85 4.01
CA LEU A 83 18.01 12.70 3.10
C LEU A 83 18.85 13.83 2.49
N LYS A 84 20.07 14.07 3.00
CA LYS A 84 20.96 15.13 2.53
C LYS A 84 21.84 14.69 1.35
N VAL A 85 21.76 13.41 0.95
CA VAL A 85 22.52 12.87 -0.16
C VAL A 85 22.19 13.61 -1.46
N ARG A 86 23.23 14.07 -2.15
CA ARG A 86 23.08 14.74 -3.44
C ARG A 86 22.41 13.79 -4.44
N LYS A 87 21.42 14.28 -5.17
CA LYS A 87 20.69 13.53 -6.21
C LYS A 87 19.85 12.36 -5.67
N LEU A 88 19.37 12.44 -4.42
CA LEU A 88 18.45 11.45 -3.84
C LEU A 88 17.23 11.22 -4.74
N ASP A 89 16.71 12.28 -5.35
CA ASP A 89 15.56 12.29 -6.26
C ASP A 89 15.75 11.37 -7.48
N ILE A 90 16.99 11.22 -7.98
CA ILE A 90 17.32 10.36 -9.14
C ILE A 90 17.05 8.89 -8.83
N TRP A 91 17.25 8.47 -7.58
CA TRP A 91 16.96 7.10 -7.14
C TRP A 91 15.53 6.97 -6.61
N LEU A 92 15.12 7.87 -5.72
CA LEU A 92 13.86 7.76 -5.00
C LEU A 92 12.64 7.89 -5.92
N ASN A 93 12.63 8.88 -6.82
CA ASN A 93 11.45 9.16 -7.63
C ASN A 93 11.13 7.98 -8.58
N PRO A 94 12.12 7.37 -9.29
CA PRO A 94 11.87 6.13 -10.01
C PRO A 94 11.48 4.95 -9.12
N HIS A 95 12.08 4.82 -7.93
CA HIS A 95 11.79 3.73 -6.99
C HIS A 95 10.34 3.77 -6.52
N VAL A 96 9.92 4.86 -5.86
CA VAL A 96 8.54 5.05 -5.38
C VAL A 96 7.57 5.08 -6.57
N GLY A 97 7.95 5.75 -7.67
CA GLY A 97 7.15 5.78 -8.88
C GLY A 97 6.91 4.40 -9.49
N SER A 98 7.82 3.43 -9.31
CA SER A 98 7.68 2.07 -9.82
C SER A 98 6.67 1.20 -9.08
N MET A 99 6.09 1.69 -7.97
CA MET A 99 4.96 1.05 -7.30
C MET A 99 3.74 0.87 -8.22
N LEU A 100 3.60 1.76 -9.21
CA LEU A 100 2.49 1.79 -10.16
C LEU A 100 2.73 0.86 -11.35
N SER A 101 1.79 -0.06 -11.54
CA SER A 101 1.72 -0.96 -12.68
C SER A 101 1.38 -0.22 -13.99
N SER A 102 1.57 -0.87 -15.13
CA SER A 102 1.17 -0.33 -16.44
C SER A 102 -0.35 -0.12 -16.54
N ARG A 103 -1.15 -0.95 -15.85
CA ARG A 103 -2.62 -0.80 -15.75
C ARG A 103 -2.95 0.45 -14.95
N GLU A 104 -2.39 0.57 -13.76
CA GLU A 104 -2.60 1.70 -12.85
C GLU A 104 -2.21 3.04 -13.50
N ARG A 105 -1.07 3.08 -14.21
CA ARG A 105 -0.68 4.28 -14.98
C ARG A 105 -1.67 4.64 -16.09
N LYS A 106 -2.28 3.66 -16.76
CA LYS A 106 -3.32 3.91 -17.77
C LYS A 106 -4.60 4.44 -17.12
N LEU A 107 -4.98 3.91 -15.96
CA LEU A 107 -6.13 4.40 -15.19
C LEU A 107 -5.91 5.83 -14.71
N ARG A 108 -4.75 6.11 -14.10
CA ARG A 108 -4.33 7.45 -13.66
C ARG A 108 -4.39 8.48 -14.78
N LYS A 109 -3.85 8.16 -15.97
CA LYS A 109 -3.90 9.03 -17.16
C LYS A 109 -5.32 9.29 -17.68
N LYS A 110 -6.24 8.36 -17.45
CA LYS A 110 -7.63 8.45 -17.88
C LYS A 110 -8.55 8.99 -16.77
N HIS A 111 -7.99 9.38 -15.62
CA HIS A 111 -8.74 9.82 -14.45
C HIS A 111 -9.84 8.83 -14.04
N LYS A 112 -9.54 7.53 -14.14
CA LYS A 112 -10.47 6.46 -13.72
C LYS A 112 -10.25 6.11 -12.26
N ALA A 113 -11.35 5.99 -11.51
CA ALA A 113 -11.34 5.61 -10.11
C ALA A 113 -10.88 4.16 -9.91
N ASP A 114 -9.95 3.98 -8.96
CA ASP A 114 -9.46 2.69 -8.46
C ASP A 114 -8.84 2.98 -7.08
N ALA A 115 -9.47 2.50 -6.00
CA ALA A 115 -9.09 2.85 -4.63
C ALA A 115 -7.62 2.50 -4.32
N LEU A 116 -7.12 1.36 -4.81
CA LEU A 116 -5.74 0.95 -4.59
C LEU A 116 -4.74 1.85 -5.34
N LEU A 117 -5.07 2.25 -6.58
CA LEU A 117 -4.30 3.27 -7.30
C LEU A 117 -4.24 4.57 -6.49
N PHE A 118 -5.35 5.03 -5.93
CA PHE A 118 -5.40 6.26 -5.15
C PHE A 118 -4.56 6.16 -3.87
N VAL A 119 -4.69 5.09 -3.09
CA VAL A 119 -3.83 4.83 -1.92
C VAL A 119 -2.34 4.86 -2.30
N LYS A 120 -1.98 4.24 -3.43
CA LYS A 120 -0.60 4.29 -3.94
C LYS A 120 -0.19 5.72 -4.27
N ASP A 121 -0.99 6.49 -5.00
CA ASP A 121 -0.70 7.89 -5.31
C ASP A 121 -0.51 8.75 -4.05
N THR A 122 -1.32 8.53 -3.00
CA THR A 122 -1.17 9.15 -1.67
C THR A 122 0.14 8.74 -1.00
N LEU A 123 0.50 7.44 -0.98
CA LEU A 123 1.80 6.98 -0.49
C LEU A 123 2.96 7.65 -1.24
N HIS A 124 2.85 7.77 -2.56
CA HIS A 124 3.87 8.46 -3.36
C HIS A 124 3.99 9.93 -2.98
N ALA A 125 2.86 10.63 -2.78
CA ALA A 125 2.88 12.01 -2.31
C ALA A 125 3.57 12.11 -0.94
N ILE A 126 3.20 11.26 0.02
CA ILE A 126 3.82 11.21 1.36
C ILE A 126 5.34 11.00 1.25
N PHE A 127 5.82 9.99 0.53
CA PHE A 127 7.25 9.70 0.46
C PHE A 127 8.07 10.80 -0.24
N VAL A 128 7.58 11.33 -1.35
CA VAL A 128 8.27 12.36 -2.12
C VAL A 128 8.33 13.68 -1.34
N ARG A 129 7.25 14.03 -0.64
CA ARG A 129 7.20 15.22 0.25
C ARG A 129 8.04 15.02 1.52
N ALA A 130 8.02 13.83 2.12
CA ALA A 130 8.83 13.52 3.30
C ALA A 130 10.33 13.55 3.01
N CYS A 131 10.74 13.17 1.79
CA CYS A 131 12.13 13.29 1.36
C CYS A 131 12.51 14.68 0.83
N GLY A 132 11.55 15.60 0.68
CA GLY A 132 11.80 16.93 0.11
C GLY A 132 12.20 16.93 -1.37
N THR A 133 11.93 15.85 -2.13
CA THR A 133 12.39 15.72 -3.53
C THR A 133 11.53 16.49 -4.54
N GLN A 134 10.46 17.16 -4.10
CA GLN A 134 9.53 17.90 -4.96
C GLN A 134 9.69 19.42 -4.97
N GLY A 135 10.83 19.94 -4.46
CA GLY A 135 11.07 21.37 -4.37
C GLY A 135 10.31 21.97 -3.19
N GLY A 136 11.01 22.15 -2.06
CA GLY A 136 10.44 22.61 -0.79
C GLY A 136 11.16 21.95 0.39
N SER A 137 10.81 22.35 1.60
CA SER A 137 11.23 21.65 2.82
C SER A 137 10.59 20.26 2.89
N SER A 138 11.27 19.32 3.55
CA SER A 138 10.70 18.02 3.88
C SER A 138 9.47 18.19 4.78
N MET A 139 8.34 17.62 4.37
CA MET A 139 7.12 17.62 5.18
C MET A 139 7.07 16.37 6.06
N ARG A 140 6.66 16.54 7.32
CA ARG A 140 6.65 15.44 8.29
C ARG A 140 5.28 15.13 8.86
N VAL A 141 4.29 15.99 8.62
CA VAL A 141 2.92 15.78 9.07
C VAL A 141 2.01 15.79 7.85
N PHE A 142 1.21 14.74 7.68
CA PHE A 142 0.34 14.54 6.54
C PHE A 142 -1.09 14.30 7.00
N ALA A 143 -2.01 15.14 6.55
CA ALA A 143 -3.44 15.00 6.81
C ALA A 143 -4.11 14.44 5.55
N LEU A 144 -4.79 13.29 5.66
CA LEU A 144 -5.59 12.75 4.57
C LEU A 144 -6.92 13.51 4.52
N ARG A 145 -7.15 14.23 3.42
CA ARG A 145 -8.30 15.12 3.26
C ARG A 145 -9.14 14.68 2.08
N ASP A 146 -10.38 14.29 2.35
CA ASP A 146 -11.32 13.89 1.33
C ASP A 146 -11.66 15.07 0.41
N GLU A 147 -11.51 14.90 -0.90
CA GLU A 147 -11.69 15.96 -1.88
C GLU A 147 -13.14 16.46 -1.93
N THR A 148 -14.12 15.59 -1.66
CA THR A 148 -15.55 15.91 -1.83
C THR A 148 -16.11 16.64 -0.62
N THR A 149 -15.85 16.11 0.58
CA THR A 149 -16.39 16.62 1.85
C THR A 149 -15.45 17.62 2.51
N ASN A 150 -14.21 17.74 2.04
CA ASN A 150 -13.13 18.48 2.69
C ASN A 150 -12.85 17.99 4.13
N ASN A 151 -13.31 16.79 4.49
CA ASN A 151 -13.12 16.21 5.80
C ASN A 151 -11.73 15.58 5.92
N CYS A 152 -11.19 15.53 7.14
CA CYS A 152 -9.93 14.87 7.45
C CYS A 152 -10.09 14.06 8.73
N ASP A 153 -9.90 12.74 8.62
CA ASP A 153 -10.08 11.83 9.76
C ASP A 153 -8.80 11.06 10.15
N THR A 154 -7.70 11.29 9.44
CA THR A 154 -6.45 10.53 9.59
C THR A 154 -5.25 11.45 9.38
N VAL A 155 -4.38 11.51 10.39
CA VAL A 155 -3.14 12.28 10.35
C VAL A 155 -1.94 11.37 10.60
N PHE A 156 -0.91 11.49 9.77
CA PHE A 156 0.37 10.79 9.94
C PHE A 156 1.47 11.75 10.38
N PHE A 157 2.25 11.34 11.37
CA PHE A 157 3.51 11.97 11.78
C PHE A 157 4.66 11.07 11.34
N ILE A 158 5.46 11.51 10.37
CA ILE A 158 6.60 10.77 9.85
C ILE A 158 7.86 11.20 10.61
N GLY A 159 8.33 10.30 11.48
CA GLY A 159 9.51 10.51 12.30
C GLY A 159 10.76 10.41 11.45
N ASP A 160 11.08 9.19 11.03
CA ASP A 160 12.29 8.83 10.29
C ASP A 160 11.94 8.08 9.00
N LEU A 161 12.80 8.19 8.00
CA LEU A 161 12.78 7.33 6.82
C LEU A 161 13.92 6.31 6.94
N ARG A 162 13.59 5.04 6.74
CA ARG A 162 14.51 3.91 6.90
C ARG A 162 14.59 3.10 5.63
N PHE A 163 15.67 2.37 5.45
CA PHE A 163 15.85 1.47 4.32
C PHE A 163 15.65 0.01 4.74
N ASP A 164 14.61 -0.63 4.20
CA ASP A 164 14.42 -2.07 4.29
C ASP A 164 15.35 -2.77 3.32
N LEU A 165 16.48 -3.25 3.86
CA LEU A 165 17.50 -3.96 3.12
C LEU A 165 16.99 -5.25 2.47
N HIS A 166 16.03 -5.95 3.09
CA HIS A 166 15.57 -7.24 2.57
C HIS A 166 14.67 -7.07 1.35
N SER A 167 13.83 -6.03 1.37
CA SER A 167 12.91 -5.73 0.26
C SER A 167 13.43 -4.64 -0.68
N HIS A 168 14.66 -4.16 -0.44
CA HIS A 168 15.31 -3.09 -1.22
C HIS A 168 14.42 -1.85 -1.38
N THR A 169 13.74 -1.43 -0.31
CA THR A 169 12.79 -0.32 -0.35
C THR A 169 12.89 0.62 0.84
N ILE A 170 12.30 1.80 0.71
CA ILE A 170 12.14 2.76 1.79
C ILE A 170 10.91 2.42 2.65
N VAL A 171 11.01 2.71 3.95
CA VAL A 171 9.96 2.56 4.95
C VAL A 171 9.89 3.85 5.77
N GLY A 172 8.67 4.37 5.98
CA GLY A 172 8.42 5.48 6.89
C GLY A 172 8.11 4.96 8.29
N ASP A 173 8.99 5.27 9.24
CA ASP A 173 8.78 5.06 10.68
C ASP A 173 8.02 6.27 11.23
N GLY A 174 6.76 6.05 11.54
CA GLY A 174 5.86 7.14 11.91
C GLY A 174 4.77 6.73 12.87
N TYR A 175 3.79 7.61 12.99
CA TYR A 175 2.68 7.50 13.92
C TYR A 175 1.39 7.92 13.23
N VAL A 176 0.31 7.17 13.43
CA VAL A 176 -1.01 7.49 12.92
C VAL A 176 -1.89 8.00 14.06
N LEU A 177 -2.67 9.05 13.77
CA LEU A 177 -3.59 9.73 14.66
C LEU A 177 -4.98 9.76 14.00
N PRO A 178 -5.86 8.80 14.33
CA PRO A 178 -7.24 8.78 13.84
C PRO A 178 -8.06 9.88 14.50
N LEU A 179 -8.59 10.84 13.74
CA LEU A 179 -9.45 11.91 14.21
C LEU A 179 -10.90 11.41 14.29
N THR A 180 -11.37 11.16 15.51
CA THR A 180 -12.76 10.74 15.77
C THR A 180 -13.53 11.79 16.55
N HIS A 181 -14.86 11.76 16.49
CA HIS A 181 -15.71 12.65 17.29
C HIS A 181 -15.42 12.60 18.79
N ALA A 182 -15.05 11.44 19.32
CA ALA A 182 -14.72 11.27 20.74
C ALA A 182 -13.33 11.82 21.11
N MET A 183 -12.41 11.89 20.13
CA MET A 183 -11.04 12.32 20.35
C MET A 183 -10.82 13.80 20.06
N LEU A 184 -11.45 14.34 19.03
CA LEU A 184 -11.29 15.74 18.61
C LEU A 184 -11.47 16.76 19.76
N PRO A 185 -12.49 16.66 20.63
CA PRO A 185 -12.64 17.57 21.77
C PRO A 185 -11.44 17.55 22.73
N LYS A 186 -10.79 16.39 22.90
CA LYS A 186 -9.64 16.20 23.80
C LYS A 186 -8.35 16.84 23.29
N ILE A 187 -8.23 16.99 21.97
CA ILE A 187 -7.01 17.50 21.32
C ILE A 187 -7.18 18.89 20.68
N SER A 188 -8.41 19.41 20.63
CA SER A 188 -8.79 20.63 19.90
C SER A 188 -7.87 21.83 20.16
N SER A 189 -7.52 22.06 21.43
CA SER A 189 -6.72 23.20 21.89
C SER A 189 -5.33 23.28 21.25
N PHE A 190 -4.69 22.14 21.00
CA PHE A 190 -3.36 22.08 20.39
C PHE A 190 -3.38 21.58 18.94
N PHE A 191 -4.43 20.87 18.52
CA PHE A 191 -4.62 20.50 17.11
C PHE A 191 -4.80 21.73 16.21
N GLY A 192 -5.52 22.76 16.68
CA GLY A 192 -5.62 24.03 15.97
C GLY A 192 -4.24 24.64 15.70
N GLN A 193 -3.34 24.61 16.68
CA GLN A 193 -1.97 25.16 16.52
C GLN A 193 -1.18 24.41 15.43
N LEU A 194 -1.29 23.07 15.40
CA LEU A 194 -0.66 22.25 14.37
C LEU A 194 -1.15 22.62 12.97
N VAL A 195 -2.47 22.76 12.78
CA VAL A 195 -3.06 23.11 11.49
C VAL A 195 -2.61 24.50 11.01
N HIS A 196 -2.55 25.49 11.90
CA HIS A 196 -2.16 26.86 11.55
C HIS A 196 -0.63 27.05 11.42
N SER A 197 0.18 26.09 11.85
CA SER A 197 1.65 26.18 11.81
C SER A 197 2.25 26.14 10.40
N GLY A 198 1.48 25.73 9.39
CA GLY A 198 1.96 25.51 8.02
C GLY A 198 2.85 24.26 7.86
N THR A 199 3.00 23.44 8.90
CA THR A 199 3.82 22.22 8.88
C THR A 199 3.07 20.97 8.42
N VAL A 200 1.75 21.08 8.20
CA VAL A 200 0.86 19.99 7.78
C VAL A 200 0.65 20.04 6.28
N GLU A 201 1.05 18.98 5.59
CA GLU A 201 0.70 18.76 4.18
C GLU A 201 -0.68 18.10 4.11
N ASN A 202 -1.62 18.73 3.40
CA ASN A 202 -2.92 18.13 3.13
C ASN A 202 -2.82 17.28 1.85
N VAL A 203 -2.94 15.96 1.99
CA VAL A 203 -2.96 15.03 0.87
C VAL A 203 -4.40 14.72 0.51
N ARG A 204 -4.78 15.07 -0.71
CA ARG A 204 -6.14 14.84 -1.23
C ARG A 204 -6.38 13.35 -1.40
N VAL A 205 -7.48 12.86 -0.85
CA VAL A 205 -7.95 11.50 -1.06
C VAL A 205 -9.29 11.50 -1.80
N PHE A 206 -9.55 10.44 -2.55
CA PHE A 206 -10.71 10.33 -3.44
C PHE A 206 -11.68 9.22 -3.01
N ASP A 207 -12.80 9.12 -3.73
CA ASP A 207 -13.85 8.13 -3.47
C ASP A 207 -13.30 6.70 -3.35
N GLY A 208 -13.74 5.99 -2.30
CA GLY A 208 -13.28 4.66 -1.90
C GLY A 208 -11.85 4.58 -1.34
N GLU A 209 -11.05 5.65 -1.41
CA GLU A 209 -9.67 5.63 -0.93
C GLU A 209 -9.60 5.62 0.61
N MET A 210 -10.47 6.36 1.28
CA MET A 210 -10.46 6.41 2.75
C MET A 210 -10.77 5.04 3.36
N GLU A 211 -11.76 4.33 2.81
CA GLU A 211 -12.08 2.94 3.18
C GLU A 211 -10.85 2.03 3.01
N ALA A 212 -10.16 2.14 1.87
CA ALA A 212 -8.93 1.37 1.62
C ALA A 212 -7.79 1.73 2.59
N TRP A 213 -7.69 2.99 3.03
CA TRP A 213 -6.76 3.39 4.09
C TRP A 213 -7.13 2.78 5.45
N LYS A 214 -8.42 2.74 5.82
CA LYS A 214 -8.89 2.09 7.05
C LYS A 214 -8.56 0.59 7.07
N GLN A 215 -8.55 -0.06 5.90
CA GLN A 215 -8.08 -1.45 5.76
C GLN A 215 -6.55 -1.58 5.85
N LEU A 216 -5.79 -0.64 5.26
CA LEU A 216 -4.33 -0.70 5.20
C LEU A 216 -3.64 -0.32 6.52
N ILE A 217 -4.18 0.66 7.25
CA ILE A 217 -3.57 1.18 8.49
C ILE A 217 -3.30 0.09 9.53
N PRO A 218 -4.25 -0.82 9.87
CA PRO A 218 -3.98 -1.94 10.75
C PRO A 218 -2.82 -2.82 10.29
N ALA A 219 -2.73 -3.12 8.99
CA ALA A 219 -1.66 -3.94 8.45
C ALA A 219 -0.29 -3.28 8.65
N PHE A 220 -0.19 -1.96 8.45
CA PHE A 220 1.05 -1.20 8.68
C PHE A 220 1.38 -0.96 10.17
N VAL A 221 0.38 -0.91 11.05
CA VAL A 221 0.59 -0.87 12.51
C VAL A 221 1.12 -2.21 13.00
N GLU A 222 0.42 -3.30 12.65
CA GLU A 222 0.82 -4.65 13.00
C GLU A 222 2.20 -5.01 12.42
N ARG A 223 2.57 -4.42 11.28
CA ARG A 223 3.88 -4.59 10.65
C ARG A 223 5.05 -4.31 11.57
N CYS A 224 4.96 -3.26 12.38
CA CYS A 224 6.05 -2.79 13.25
C CYS A 224 5.77 -2.93 14.74
N ARG A 225 4.68 -3.60 15.12
CA ARG A 225 4.32 -3.84 16.51
C ARG A 225 5.46 -4.51 17.29
N THR A 226 5.78 -3.96 18.46
CA THR A 226 6.72 -4.56 19.44
C THR A 226 6.08 -4.86 20.81
N TRP A 227 4.82 -4.49 20.99
CA TRP A 227 3.98 -4.73 22.18
C TRP A 227 3.00 -5.88 21.92
N GLU A 228 2.34 -6.39 22.96
CA GLU A 228 1.38 -7.50 22.84
C GLU A 228 -0.08 -7.03 22.95
N HIS A 229 -0.97 -7.73 22.25
CA HIS A 229 -2.41 -7.54 22.40
C HIS A 229 -2.86 -8.05 23.77
N THR A 230 -3.75 -7.28 24.42
CA THR A 230 -4.35 -7.69 25.69
C THR A 230 -5.53 -8.64 25.47
N ASP A 231 -5.99 -9.31 26.53
CA ASP A 231 -7.16 -10.19 26.45
C ASP A 231 -8.46 -9.46 26.08
N ASN A 232 -8.51 -8.15 26.34
CA ASN A 232 -9.63 -7.28 25.99
C ASN A 232 -9.44 -6.58 24.64
N CYS A 233 -8.46 -7.00 23.83
CA CYS A 233 -8.20 -6.41 22.53
C CYS A 233 -9.44 -6.51 21.63
N GLU A 234 -9.87 -5.37 21.10
CA GLU A 234 -11.09 -5.25 20.30
C GLU A 234 -11.01 -6.10 19.03
N TYR A 235 -9.82 -6.22 18.42
CA TYR A 235 -9.59 -7.11 17.28
C TYR A 235 -9.82 -8.57 17.62
N LEU A 236 -9.34 -9.02 18.79
CA LEU A 236 -9.44 -10.43 19.20
C LEU A 236 -10.87 -10.78 19.64
N VAL A 237 -11.52 -9.87 20.37
CA VAL A 237 -12.90 -10.05 20.84
C VAL A 237 -13.88 -10.08 19.68
N ARG A 238 -13.76 -9.14 18.72
CA ARG A 238 -14.64 -9.08 17.54
C ARG A 238 -14.24 -10.07 16.45
N ARG A 239 -13.01 -10.58 16.50
CA ARG A 239 -12.39 -11.41 15.44
C ARG A 239 -12.41 -10.71 14.08
N GLU A 240 -12.17 -9.40 14.09
CA GLU A 240 -12.34 -8.53 12.94
C GLU A 240 -11.25 -7.45 12.93
N VAL A 241 -10.61 -7.28 11.77
CA VAL A 241 -9.61 -6.25 11.50
C VAL A 241 -9.82 -5.73 10.06
N PRO A 242 -9.98 -4.41 9.83
CA PRO A 242 -10.08 -3.32 10.81
C PRO A 242 -11.35 -3.39 11.68
N LEU A 243 -11.41 -2.59 12.77
CA LEU A 243 -12.63 -2.48 13.59
C LEU A 243 -13.80 -1.79 12.88
N THR A 244 -13.48 -0.98 11.87
CA THR A 244 -14.40 -0.17 11.08
C THR A 244 -13.68 0.33 9.84
N GLN A 245 -14.45 0.67 8.81
CA GLN A 245 -13.95 1.34 7.61
C GLN A 245 -14.63 2.69 7.37
N GLU A 246 -15.49 3.09 8.31
CA GLU A 246 -16.24 4.33 8.28
C GLU A 246 -15.33 5.54 8.54
N MET A 247 -15.69 6.67 7.93
CA MET A 247 -15.04 7.96 8.15
C MET A 247 -15.25 8.41 9.61
N GLU A 248 -14.28 9.16 10.16
CA GLU A 248 -14.29 9.67 11.55
C GLU A 248 -14.34 8.58 12.64
N SER A 249 -14.10 7.33 12.24
CA SER A 249 -14.06 6.17 13.12
C SER A 249 -12.66 5.57 13.18
N ASP A 250 -12.35 4.88 14.28
CA ASP A 250 -11.03 4.34 14.56
C ASP A 250 -10.91 2.89 14.07
N PRO A 251 -10.09 2.60 13.04
CA PRO A 251 -9.89 1.23 12.56
C PRO A 251 -8.97 0.41 13.48
N LEU A 252 -8.34 1.04 14.48
CA LEU A 252 -7.32 0.46 15.33
C LEU A 252 -7.86 -0.05 16.66
N CYS A 253 -7.32 -1.18 17.13
CA CYS A 253 -7.44 -1.55 18.54
C CYS A 253 -6.72 -0.55 19.45
N SER A 254 -7.11 -0.50 20.72
CA SER A 254 -6.50 0.40 21.69
C SER A 254 -5.14 -0.08 22.22
N CYS A 255 -4.78 -1.37 22.02
CA CYS A 255 -3.58 -1.98 22.59
C CYS A 255 -2.27 -1.25 22.22
N GLY A 256 -2.18 -0.72 21.00
CA GLY A 256 -0.99 -0.01 20.50
C GLY A 256 -0.94 1.48 20.81
N ARG A 257 -2.00 2.03 21.41
CA ARG A 257 -2.14 3.46 21.65
C ARG A 257 -1.09 3.94 22.65
N GLY A 258 -0.32 4.95 22.27
CA GLY A 258 0.74 5.53 23.11
C GLY A 258 1.92 4.59 23.38
N LYS A 259 2.05 3.48 22.65
CA LYS A 259 3.20 2.58 22.71
C LYS A 259 4.27 3.00 21.69
N ASP A 260 5.54 2.75 22.02
CA ASP A 260 6.69 2.99 21.16
C ASP A 260 6.82 4.44 20.64
N VAL A 261 6.44 5.42 21.46
CA VAL A 261 6.34 6.84 21.11
C VAL A 261 7.63 7.65 21.29
N ASP A 262 8.76 7.03 21.65
CA ASP A 262 10.02 7.73 21.90
C ASP A 262 10.48 8.58 20.70
N GLY A 263 10.26 8.08 19.47
CA GLY A 263 10.57 8.81 18.23
C GLY A 263 9.71 10.06 18.06
N LEU A 264 8.44 10.00 18.44
CA LEU A 264 7.52 11.13 18.41
C LEU A 264 7.89 12.19 19.45
N LEU A 265 8.30 11.78 20.66
CA LEU A 265 8.67 12.68 21.76
C LEU A 265 9.92 13.53 21.47
N LYS A 266 10.76 13.12 20.51
CA LYS A 266 11.92 13.88 20.03
C LYS A 266 11.53 15.20 19.38
N VAL A 267 10.29 15.33 18.87
CA VAL A 267 9.77 16.56 18.28
C VAL A 267 8.89 17.25 19.33
N PRO A 268 9.33 18.39 19.92
CA PRO A 268 8.63 19.03 21.03
C PRO A 268 7.15 19.31 20.76
N GLU A 269 6.82 19.73 19.55
CA GLU A 269 5.47 20.06 19.08
C GLU A 269 4.56 18.82 19.05
N TRP A 270 5.13 17.63 18.91
CA TRP A 270 4.35 16.40 18.79
C TRP A 270 4.07 15.72 20.13
N ARG A 271 4.78 16.09 21.21
CA ARG A 271 4.71 15.40 22.51
C ARG A 271 3.29 15.21 23.03
N ARG A 272 2.41 16.21 22.82
CA ARG A 272 1.02 16.18 23.28
C ARG A 272 0.15 15.14 22.57
N TYR A 273 0.57 14.67 21.39
CA TYR A 273 -0.13 13.63 20.63
C TYR A 273 0.26 12.22 21.06
N ALA A 274 1.34 12.05 21.83
CA ALA A 274 1.87 10.74 22.20
C ALA A 274 0.80 9.78 22.77
N PRO A 275 -0.13 10.19 23.67
CA PRO A 275 -1.15 9.29 24.20
C PRO A 275 -2.22 8.87 23.19
N PHE A 276 -2.30 9.52 22.03
CA PHE A 276 -3.40 9.37 21.07
C PHE A 276 -2.99 8.68 19.77
N VAL A 277 -1.69 8.45 19.57
CA VAL A 277 -1.17 7.84 18.33
C VAL A 277 -0.86 6.37 18.48
N THR A 278 -0.74 5.69 17.35
CA THR A 278 -0.19 4.34 17.25
C THR A 278 0.97 4.35 16.25
N ARG A 279 2.10 3.70 16.57
CA ARG A 279 3.25 3.60 15.66
C ARG A 279 2.90 2.80 14.41
N ILE A 280 3.35 3.25 13.25
CA ILE A 280 3.01 2.70 11.93
C ILE A 280 4.25 2.65 11.01
N ALA A 281 4.37 1.61 10.20
CA ALA A 281 5.42 1.44 9.20
C ALA A 281 4.88 1.54 7.77
N LEU A 282 4.86 2.76 7.22
CA LEU A 282 4.44 2.98 5.84
C LEU A 282 5.49 2.48 4.85
N SER A 283 5.09 1.96 3.70
CA SER A 283 6.01 1.70 2.58
C SER A 283 5.28 1.87 1.24
N PRO A 284 6.02 2.07 0.13
CA PRO A 284 5.43 1.91 -1.18
C PRO A 284 4.81 0.51 -1.34
N LEU A 285 3.70 0.43 -2.06
CA LEU A 285 3.00 -0.84 -2.35
C LEU A 285 3.26 -1.23 -3.80
N PHE A 286 4.24 -2.11 -4.01
CA PHE A 286 4.64 -2.52 -5.37
C PHE A 286 3.60 -3.45 -5.99
N ALA A 287 3.35 -3.24 -7.28
CA ALA A 287 2.60 -4.20 -8.08
C ALA A 287 3.37 -5.52 -8.20
N VAL A 288 2.63 -6.63 -8.21
CA VAL A 288 3.19 -7.97 -8.29
C VAL A 288 3.49 -8.31 -9.76
N SER A 289 4.75 -8.50 -10.09
CA SER A 289 5.21 -8.54 -11.50
C SER A 289 4.72 -9.72 -12.33
N TYR A 290 4.26 -10.81 -11.69
CA TYR A 290 3.62 -11.93 -12.39
C TYR A 290 2.10 -11.73 -12.60
N LEU A 291 1.49 -10.77 -11.90
CA LEU A 291 0.08 -10.38 -12.08
C LEU A 291 -0.05 -9.18 -13.01
N GLU A 292 0.87 -8.22 -12.92
CA GLU A 292 0.85 -6.98 -13.68
C GLU A 292 2.21 -6.62 -14.27
N THR A 293 2.20 -6.02 -15.45
CA THR A 293 3.41 -5.45 -16.06
C THR A 293 3.86 -4.19 -15.33
N VAL A 294 5.03 -4.23 -14.71
CA VAL A 294 5.69 -3.07 -14.09
C VAL A 294 6.76 -2.50 -15.03
N GLY A 295 6.89 -1.17 -15.06
CA GLY A 295 7.85 -0.49 -15.93
C GLY A 295 7.38 -0.36 -17.37
N ARG A 296 8.29 -0.53 -18.34
CA ARG A 296 7.96 -0.38 -19.77
C ARG A 296 7.27 -1.64 -20.29
N ASP A 297 6.06 -1.46 -20.83
CA ASP A 297 5.35 -2.46 -21.60
C ASP A 297 6.26 -3.05 -22.70
N PRO A 298 6.51 -4.37 -22.71
CA PRO A 298 7.34 -5.00 -23.72
C PRO A 298 6.87 -4.73 -25.15
N SER A 299 5.56 -4.57 -25.36
CA SER A 299 4.97 -4.23 -26.66
C SER A 299 5.23 -2.79 -27.11
N ALA A 300 5.57 -1.90 -26.16
CA ALA A 300 5.97 -0.53 -26.43
C ALA A 300 7.46 -0.42 -26.82
N HIS A 301 8.24 -1.50 -26.74
CA HIS A 301 9.61 -1.49 -27.20
C HIS A 301 9.68 -1.29 -28.72
N LYS A 302 10.49 -0.32 -29.13
CA LYS A 302 10.74 0.02 -30.53
C LYS A 302 12.19 -0.27 -30.88
N CYS A 303 12.45 -0.57 -32.14
CA CYS A 303 13.80 -0.70 -32.67
C CYS A 303 14.60 0.57 -32.38
N SER A 304 15.84 0.41 -31.91
CA SER A 304 16.74 1.52 -31.57
C SER A 304 17.18 2.33 -32.80
N VAL A 305 17.01 1.76 -34.01
CA VAL A 305 17.38 2.37 -35.28
C VAL A 305 16.16 2.93 -36.01
N CYS A 306 15.23 2.06 -36.44
CA CYS A 306 14.11 2.48 -37.30
C CYS A 306 12.82 2.81 -36.53
N ARG A 307 12.82 2.69 -35.20
CA ARG A 307 11.64 2.87 -34.34
C ARG A 307 10.43 1.95 -34.64
N GLY A 308 10.56 0.97 -35.53
CA GLY A 308 9.54 -0.05 -35.82
C GLY A 308 9.35 -1.07 -34.68
N LYS A 309 8.21 -1.78 -34.70
CA LYS A 309 7.80 -2.77 -33.67
C LYS A 309 8.38 -4.18 -33.86
N GLY A 310 9.09 -4.43 -34.97
CA GLY A 310 9.51 -5.78 -35.36
C GLY A 310 8.35 -6.66 -35.83
N LYS A 311 8.65 -7.69 -36.62
CA LYS A 311 7.69 -8.69 -37.08
C LYS A 311 8.29 -10.07 -36.76
N PRO A 312 7.82 -10.81 -35.73
CA PRO A 312 6.69 -10.54 -34.83
C PRO A 312 7.05 -9.69 -33.58
N LYS A 313 8.33 -9.56 -33.22
CA LYS A 313 8.79 -8.80 -32.03
C LYS A 313 10.14 -8.13 -32.26
N VAL A 314 10.51 -7.19 -31.39
CA VAL A 314 11.90 -6.70 -31.30
C VAL A 314 12.76 -7.61 -30.42
N MET A 315 14.02 -7.78 -30.78
CA MET A 315 15.00 -8.63 -30.10
C MET A 315 15.97 -7.76 -29.30
N ALA A 316 16.25 -8.12 -28.04
CA ALA A 316 17.26 -7.45 -27.25
C ALA A 316 18.67 -7.86 -27.71
N CYS A 317 19.65 -6.97 -27.58
CA CYS A 317 21.05 -7.33 -27.74
C CYS A 317 21.41 -8.45 -26.74
N ALA A 318 21.90 -9.57 -27.25
CA ALA A 318 22.20 -10.75 -26.44
C ALA A 318 23.32 -10.54 -25.40
N LYS A 319 24.15 -9.51 -25.55
CA LYS A 319 25.24 -9.22 -24.61
C LYS A 319 24.78 -8.35 -23.44
N CYS A 320 24.07 -7.26 -23.70
CA CYS A 320 23.77 -6.25 -22.68
C CYS A 320 22.29 -6.17 -22.29
N HIS A 321 21.39 -6.76 -23.07
CA HIS A 321 19.93 -6.69 -22.93
C HIS A 321 19.29 -5.27 -22.87
N LYS A 322 20.09 -4.20 -23.01
CA LYS A 322 19.68 -2.79 -22.87
C LYS A 322 19.08 -2.20 -24.14
N VAL A 323 19.64 -2.51 -25.31
CA VAL A 323 19.14 -2.04 -26.61
C VAL A 323 18.35 -3.14 -27.33
N ARG A 324 17.38 -2.74 -28.16
CA ARG A 324 16.49 -3.66 -28.90
C ARG A 324 16.44 -3.31 -30.38
N TYR A 325 16.33 -4.32 -31.22
CA TYR A 325 16.34 -4.21 -32.69
C TYR A 325 15.20 -5.01 -33.30
N CYS A 326 14.59 -4.51 -34.38
CA CYS A 326 13.55 -5.26 -35.10
C CYS A 326 14.12 -6.36 -36.01
N SER A 327 15.42 -6.32 -36.32
CA SER A 327 16.09 -7.26 -37.21
C SER A 327 17.60 -7.22 -36.98
N VAL A 328 18.29 -8.28 -37.42
CA VAL A 328 19.76 -8.35 -37.42
C VAL A 328 20.37 -7.21 -38.25
N ALA A 329 19.72 -6.80 -39.34
CA ALA A 329 20.15 -5.66 -40.16
C ALA A 329 20.19 -4.35 -39.36
N CYS A 330 19.15 -4.06 -38.57
CA CYS A 330 19.15 -2.89 -37.69
C CYS A 330 20.21 -2.99 -36.59
N GLN A 331 20.44 -4.19 -36.04
CA GLN A 331 21.50 -4.40 -35.06
C GLN A 331 22.89 -4.12 -35.65
N LYS A 332 23.19 -4.68 -36.83
CA LYS A 332 24.45 -4.45 -37.55
C LYS A 332 24.65 -2.96 -37.87
N LYS A 333 23.59 -2.27 -38.33
CA LYS A 333 23.62 -0.83 -38.62
C LYS A 333 23.94 0.02 -37.39
N ASP A 334 23.44 -0.36 -36.21
CA ASP A 334 23.74 0.35 -34.96
C ASP A 334 25.06 -0.06 -34.31
N TRP A 335 25.67 -1.18 -34.75
CA TRP A 335 26.82 -1.78 -34.07
C TRP A 335 28.02 -0.85 -33.91
N PRO A 336 28.44 -0.06 -34.92
CA PRO A 336 29.57 0.87 -34.74
C PRO A 336 29.36 1.87 -33.60
N ARG A 337 28.12 2.32 -33.41
CA ARG A 337 27.72 3.26 -32.33
C ARG A 337 27.47 2.56 -31.00
N HIS A 338 26.92 1.34 -31.03
CA HIS A 338 26.52 0.59 -29.83
C HIS A 338 27.70 -0.16 -29.20
N LYS A 339 28.63 -0.71 -29.99
CA LYS A 339 29.76 -1.53 -29.55
C LYS A 339 30.55 -0.90 -28.38
N PRO A 340 30.92 0.39 -28.39
CA PRO A 340 31.67 1.01 -27.30
C PRO A 340 30.90 1.07 -25.96
N LYS A 341 29.56 1.03 -26.02
CA LYS A 341 28.67 1.15 -24.85
C LYS A 341 28.08 -0.21 -24.42
N CYS A 342 28.36 -1.28 -25.16
CA CYS A 342 27.79 -2.60 -24.93
C CYS A 342 28.55 -3.38 -23.84
N LYS A 343 28.04 -3.30 -22.61
CA LYS A 343 28.55 -4.03 -21.43
C LYS A 343 27.48 -4.99 -20.90
N ALA A 344 27.91 -6.15 -20.41
CA ALA A 344 27.04 -7.15 -19.77
C ALA A 344 26.20 -6.50 -18.65
#